data_AF-A0A377CG56-F1
#
_entry.id   AF-A0A377CG56-F1
#
_cell.length_a   1.000
_cell.length_b   1.000
_cell.length_c   1.000
_cell.angle_alpha   90.00
_cell.angle_beta   90.00
_cell.angle_gamma   90.00
#
_symmetry.space_group_name_H-M   'P 1'
#
loop_
_entity.id
_entity.type
_entity.pdbx_description
1 polymer ?
#
loop_
_entity_poly.entity_id
_entity_poly.type
_entity_poly.pdbx_seq_one_letter_code
_entity_poly.pdbx_strand_id
1 'polypeptide(L)' 'MLDAVIGLPEKLFYGTGIPAAILIFKKQKVDDKVLFIDASREFKAGKNQNQLSEEKH' A
#
# COMPACT_ATOMS: atom_id res chain seq x y z
N MET A 1 -3.72 7.11 -16.98
CA MET A 1 -3.08 5.78 -17.09
C MET A 1 -2.56 5.36 -15.72
N LEU A 2 -2.53 4.06 -15.45
CA LEU A 2 -1.96 3.53 -14.19
C LEU A 2 -0.46 3.83 -14.17
N ASP A 3 0.00 4.43 -13.08
CA ASP A 3 1.39 4.89 -12.89
C ASP A 3 2.09 4.04 -11.83
N ALA A 4 1.40 3.75 -10.72
CA ALA A 4 1.91 2.90 -9.66
C ALA A 4 0.82 2.06 -8.97
N VAL A 5 1.24 0.94 -8.41
CA VAL A 5 0.47 0.07 -7.51
C VAL A 5 1.28 -0.14 -6.24
N ILE A 6 0.69 0.20 -5.09
CA ILE A 6 1.32 0.03 -3.77
C ILE A 6 0.50 -0.99 -2.99
N GLY A 7 1.07 -2.17 -2.74
CA GLY A 7 0.47 -3.19 -1.87
C GLY A 7 0.64 -2.79 -0.41
N LEU A 8 -0.48 -2.72 0.33
CA LEU A 8 -0.49 -2.33 1.74
C LEU A 8 -0.53 -3.56 2.67
N PRO A 9 -0.09 -3.40 3.94
CA PRO A 9 -0.23 -4.41 4.96
C PRO A 9 -1.67 -4.94 5.15
N GLU A 10 -1.77 -6.19 5.59
CA GLU A 10 -3.05 -6.75 6.06
C GLU A 10 -3.53 -6.08 7.34
N LYS A 11 -4.81 -6.25 7.69
CA LYS A 11 -5.41 -5.75 8.96
C LYS A 11 -5.17 -4.26 9.21
N LEU A 12 -5.09 -3.45 8.16
CA LEU A 12 -5.02 -1.98 8.28
C LEU A 12 -6.37 -1.31 8.50
N PHE A 13 -7.49 -1.98 8.21
CA PHE A 13 -8.82 -1.40 8.30
C PHE A 13 -9.65 -2.09 9.38
N TYR A 14 -10.54 -1.34 10.03
CA TYR A 14 -11.47 -1.92 11.00
C TYR A 14 -12.47 -2.85 10.30
N GLY A 15 -12.83 -3.94 10.97
CA GLY A 15 -13.89 -4.86 10.52
C GLY A 15 -13.48 -5.87 9.45
N THR A 16 -12.28 -5.80 8.88
CA THR A 16 -11.77 -6.80 7.93
C THR A 16 -10.25 -6.90 7.98
N GLY A 17 -9.73 -8.13 7.88
CA GLY A 17 -8.29 -8.41 7.87
C GLY A 17 -7.66 -8.41 6.48
N ILE A 18 -8.42 -8.16 5.41
CA ILE A 18 -7.92 -8.28 4.04
C ILE A 18 -6.80 -7.26 3.74
N PRO A 19 -5.80 -7.64 2.93
CA PRO A 19 -4.84 -6.69 2.38
C PRO A 19 -5.51 -5.76 1.36
N ALA A 20 -4.96 -4.57 1.17
CA ALA A 20 -5.44 -3.57 0.22
C ALA A 20 -4.31 -3.04 -0.66
N ALA A 21 -4.65 -2.25 -1.68
CA ALA A 21 -3.66 -1.57 -2.52
C ALA A 21 -4.08 -0.14 -2.85
N ILE A 22 -3.10 0.74 -3.03
CA ILE A 22 -3.28 2.10 -3.55
C ILE A 22 -2.92 2.10 -5.03
N LEU A 23 -3.82 2.60 -5.87
CA LEU A 23 -3.61 2.76 -7.30
C LEU A 23 -3.38 4.23 -7.63
N ILE A 24 -2.23 4.56 -8.20
CA ILE A 24 -1.88 5.92 -8.60
C ILE A 24 -2.09 6.06 -10.10
N PHE A 25 -2.88 7.05 -10.51
CA PHE A 25 -3.17 7.33 -11.91
C PHE A 25 -2.59 8.67 -12.33
N LYS A 26 -1.85 8.69 -13.45
CA LYS A 26 -1.30 9.88 -14.07
C LYS A 26 -2.00 10.16 -15.40
N LYS A 27 -2.50 11.39 -15.58
CA LYS A 27 -3.29 11.78 -16.78
C LYS A 27 -2.43 11.85 -18.05
N GLN A 28 -1.23 12.39 -17.95
CA GLN A 28 -0.27 12.52 -19.05
C GLN A 28 0.98 11.71 -18.72
N LYS A 29 0.86 10.40 -18.90
CA LYS A 29 1.98 9.48 -18.74
C LYS A 29 2.67 9.33 -20.09
N VAL A 30 4.00 9.40 -20.10
CA VAL A 30 4.82 9.38 -21.32
C VAL A 30 5.30 7.98 -21.71
N ASP A 31 5.08 7.00 -20.84
CA ASP A 31 5.43 5.60 -21.05
C ASP A 31 4.37 4.66 -20.46
N ASP A 32 4.53 3.36 -20.72
CA ASP A 32 3.65 2.31 -20.22
C ASP A 32 4.14 1.64 -18.92
N LYS A 33 5.21 2.14 -18.30
CA LYS A 33 5.84 1.48 -17.14
C LYS A 33 5.04 1.68 -15.87
N VAL A 34 4.70 0.62 -15.16
CA VAL A 34 4.01 0.71 -13.87
C VAL A 34 5.00 0.44 -12.76
N LEU A 35 5.06 1.32 -11.76
CA LEU A 35 5.84 1.10 -10.55
C LEU A 35 5.05 0.20 -9.59
N PHE A 36 5.65 -0.92 -9.18
CA PHE A 36 5.09 -1.79 -8.15
C PHE A 36 5.89 -1.66 -6.88
N ILE A 37 5.20 -1.37 -5.77
CA ILE A 37 5.78 -1.26 -4.43
C ILE A 37 5.08 -2.28 -3.53
N ASP A 38 5.84 -3.20 -2.95
CA ASP A 38 5.34 -4.10 -1.91
C ASP A 38 5.67 -3.50 -0.53
N ALA A 39 4.66 -2.88 0.09
CA ALA A 39 4.75 -2.37 1.45
C ALA A 39 4.01 -3.29 2.44
N SER A 40 3.70 -4.54 2.09
CA SER A 40 2.90 -5.46 2.92
C SER A 40 3.47 -5.73 4.31
N ARG A 41 4.78 -5.49 4.48
CA ARG A 41 5.51 -5.66 5.75
C ARG A 41 5.79 -4.34 6.47
N GLU A 42 5.41 -3.21 5.90
CA GLU A 42 5.66 -1.87 6.45
C GLU A 42 4.57 -1.49 7.45
N PHE A 43 4.57 -2.15 8.61
CA PHE A 43 3.63 -1.87 9.69
C PHE A 43 4.20 -2.19 11.06
N LYS A 44 3.68 -1.49 12.06
CA LYS A 44 3.76 -1.88 13.45
C LYS A 44 2.60 -2.79 13.80
N ALA A 45 2.90 -4.00 14.28
CA ALA A 45 1.90 -4.95 14.71
C ALA A 45 1.13 -4.41 15.92
N GLY A 46 -0.20 -4.31 15.80
CA GLY A 46 -1.10 -4.02 16.91
C GLY A 46 -1.96 -5.23 17.26
N LYS A 47 -2.66 -5.15 18.40
CA LYS A 47 -3.45 -6.28 18.91
C LYS A 47 -4.59 -6.70 17.97
N ASN A 48 -5.29 -5.72 17.40
CA ASN A 48 -6.47 -5.94 16.54
C ASN A 48 -6.30 -5.36 15.14
N GLN A 49 -5.31 -4.49 14.94
CA GLN A 49 -5.10 -3.74 13.71
C GLN A 49 -3.60 -3.40 13.60
N ASN A 50 -3.07 -3.46 12.38
CA ASN A 50 -1.74 -3.00 12.08
C ASN A 50 -1.73 -1.48 11.90
N GLN A 51 -0.64 -0.83 12.31
CA GLN A 51 -0.49 0.63 12.19
C GLN A 51 0.65 0.95 11.25
N LEU A 52 0.41 1.88 10.32
CA LEU A 52 1.50 2.49 9.55
C LEU A 52 2.31 3.40 10.48
N SER A 53 3.63 3.32 10.39
CA SER A 53 4.55 4.17 11.14
C SER A 53 5.55 4.86 10.22
N GLU A 54 6.00 6.04 10.64
CA GLU A 54 7.09 6.76 9.96
C GLU A 54 8.48 6.25 10.36
N GLU A 55 8.58 5.36 11.36
CA GLU A 55 9.83 4.72 11.75
C GLU A 55 10.39 3.93 10.57
N LYS A 56 11.56 4.37 10.09
CA LYS A 56 12.33 3.65 9.08
C LYS A 56 13.10 2.52 9.77
N HIS A 57 12.89 1.29 9.32
CA HIS A 57 13.72 0.15 9.67
C HIS A 57 15.14 0.28 9.10
#